data_AF-A0AB38RMK7-F1
#
_entry.id   AF-A0AB38RMK7-F1
#
_cell.length_a   1.000
_cell.length_b   1.000
_cell.length_c   1.000
_cell.angle_alpha   90.00
_cell.angle_beta   90.00
_cell.angle_gamma   90.00
#
_symmetry.space_group_name_H-M   'P 1'
#
loop_
_entity.id
_entity.type
_entity.pdbx_description
1 polymer ?
#
loop_
_entity_poly.entity_id
_entity_poly.type
_entity_poly.pdbx_seq_one_letter_code
_entity_poly.pdbx_strand_id
1 'polypeptide(L)'
;MTDMDASTWWMHQPGTEFSEGVWLAGWDDQSTWGWELGNYFLSLLPNGAPDDVVPQYFGLPFSHTSSVVAAAARATRADPLSICKALEILPPPGPLPSESQVATLQMRARELGAGEYAGGQNAACDWLLGRSSICPGSGWNWYTGQRPDRAIIAAEAEINTGEIYLDPTSPREVYRRGVDEILGRIVARFN
;
A
#
# COMPACT_ATOMS: atom_id res chain seq x y z
N MET A 1 -13.63 -3.17 -20.42
CA MET A 1 -13.00 -2.41 -19.33
C MET A 1 -14.11 -1.60 -18.70
N THR A 2 -14.81 -2.23 -17.75
CA THR A 2 -15.93 -1.61 -17.05
C THR A 2 -15.33 -0.62 -16.06
N ASP A 3 -15.73 0.64 -16.10
CA ASP A 3 -15.39 1.61 -15.05
C ASP A 3 -15.96 1.07 -13.73
N MET A 4 -15.10 0.47 -12.90
CA MET A 4 -15.43 0.10 -11.54
C MET A 4 -15.81 1.37 -10.77
N ASP A 5 -17.03 1.37 -10.23
CA ASP A 5 -17.58 2.47 -9.46
C ASP A 5 -16.72 2.70 -8.20
N ALA A 6 -16.48 3.96 -7.84
CA ALA A 6 -15.70 4.38 -6.66
C ALA A 6 -16.27 3.84 -5.33
N SER A 7 -17.46 3.25 -5.35
CA SER A 7 -18.18 2.64 -4.24
C SER A 7 -17.76 1.20 -3.91
N THR A 8 -17.07 0.50 -4.82
CA THR A 8 -16.71 -0.94 -4.71
C THR A 8 -15.43 -1.21 -3.90
N TRP A 9 -14.70 -0.18 -3.48
CA TRP A 9 -13.28 -0.27 -3.12
C TRP A 9 -13.01 -0.72 -1.66
N TRP A 10 -14.03 -1.21 -0.97
CA TRP A 10 -14.01 -1.58 0.45
C TRP A 10 -14.96 -2.73 0.78
N MET A 11 -14.90 -3.85 0.04
CA MET A 11 -15.94 -4.89 0.16
C MET A 11 -15.74 -5.91 1.30
N HIS A 12 -14.57 -6.04 1.92
CA HIS A 12 -14.35 -7.17 2.84
C HIS A 12 -14.02 -6.73 4.28
N GLN A 13 -15.03 -6.81 5.15
CA GLN A 13 -14.84 -6.62 6.59
C GLN A 13 -14.00 -7.78 7.18
N PRO A 14 -13.08 -7.50 8.12
CA PRO A 14 -12.40 -8.53 8.89
C PRO A 14 -13.41 -9.51 9.51
N GLY A 15 -13.24 -10.81 9.25
CA GLY A 15 -14.04 -11.88 9.87
C GLY A 15 -15.08 -12.55 8.97
N THR A 16 -15.30 -12.10 7.73
CA THR A 16 -16.07 -12.85 6.73
C THR A 16 -15.13 -13.48 5.72
N GLU A 17 -15.28 -14.78 5.48
CA GLU A 17 -14.48 -15.47 4.47
C GLU A 17 -14.86 -15.00 3.06
N PHE A 18 -13.85 -14.83 2.22
CA PHE A 18 -14.03 -14.47 0.82
C PHE A 18 -12.85 -14.94 -0.03
N SER A 19 -13.09 -15.06 -1.33
CA SER A 19 -12.09 -15.38 -2.36
C SER A 19 -12.51 -14.69 -3.65
N GLU A 20 -11.69 -13.75 -4.11
CA GLU A 20 -11.94 -12.92 -5.28
C GLU A 20 -10.75 -13.00 -6.26
N GLY A 21 -11.00 -12.63 -7.51
CA GLY A 21 -9.94 -12.52 -8.52
C GLY A 21 -8.97 -11.37 -8.22
N VAL A 22 -7.74 -11.47 -8.71
CA VAL A 22 -6.79 -10.34 -8.72
C VAL A 22 -6.81 -9.71 -10.10
N TRP A 23 -7.45 -8.55 -10.28
CA TRP A 23 -7.59 -7.88 -11.58
C TRP A 23 -6.34 -7.06 -11.96
N LEU A 24 -5.18 -7.70 -11.89
CA LEU A 24 -3.89 -7.10 -12.25
C LEU A 24 -3.45 -7.58 -13.62
N ALA A 25 -3.18 -6.65 -14.55
CA ALA A 25 -2.80 -6.99 -15.91
C ALA A 25 -1.61 -7.97 -15.96
N GLY A 26 -1.81 -9.10 -16.63
CA GLY A 26 -0.80 -10.17 -16.75
C GLY A 26 -0.83 -11.19 -15.62
N TRP A 27 -1.75 -11.06 -14.68
CA TRP A 27 -1.97 -11.96 -13.55
C TRP A 27 -3.46 -12.30 -13.34
N ASP A 28 -4.35 -11.71 -14.12
CA ASP A 28 -5.80 -11.68 -13.94
C ASP A 28 -6.58 -12.92 -14.40
N ASP A 29 -5.93 -13.90 -15.03
CA ASP A 29 -6.62 -15.11 -15.51
C ASP A 29 -6.95 -16.10 -14.39
N GLN A 30 -6.03 -16.28 -13.44
CA GLN A 30 -6.06 -17.39 -12.47
C GLN A 30 -5.61 -16.98 -11.06
N SER A 31 -5.23 -15.73 -10.85
CA SER A 31 -4.80 -15.25 -9.53
C SER A 31 -6.00 -14.91 -8.65
N THR A 32 -5.89 -15.23 -7.37
CA THR A 32 -6.93 -14.97 -6.37
C THR A 32 -6.36 -14.40 -5.08
N TRP A 33 -7.19 -13.69 -4.33
CA TRP A 33 -6.88 -13.23 -2.99
C TRP A 33 -8.12 -13.35 -2.11
N GLY A 34 -7.94 -13.37 -0.81
CA GLY A 34 -9.06 -13.58 0.08
C GLY A 34 -8.72 -13.55 1.55
N TRP A 35 -9.73 -13.87 2.35
CA TRP A 35 -9.61 -14.12 3.79
C TRP A 35 -10.21 -15.50 4.08
N GLU A 36 -9.40 -16.39 4.64
CA GLU A 36 -9.81 -17.75 4.99
C GLU A 36 -9.09 -18.16 6.27
N LEU A 37 -9.75 -18.92 7.15
CA LEU A 37 -9.13 -19.45 8.38
C LEU A 37 -8.43 -18.38 9.25
N GLY A 38 -9.01 -17.17 9.31
CA GLY A 38 -8.52 -16.07 10.13
C GLY A 38 -7.27 -15.34 9.59
N ASN A 39 -6.95 -15.52 8.32
CA ASN A 39 -5.79 -14.88 7.67
C ASN A 39 -6.14 -14.43 6.25
N TYR A 40 -5.45 -13.38 5.78
CA TYR A 40 -5.46 -13.08 4.35
C TYR A 40 -4.57 -14.07 3.58
N PHE A 41 -4.95 -14.37 2.35
CA PHE A 41 -4.14 -15.14 1.41
C PHE A 41 -4.04 -14.43 0.06
N LEU A 42 -3.03 -14.83 -0.70
CA LEU A 42 -2.79 -14.42 -2.08
C LEU A 42 -2.25 -15.61 -2.85
N SER A 43 -2.83 -15.87 -4.01
CA SER A 43 -2.39 -16.86 -4.99
C SER A 43 -2.13 -16.13 -6.29
N LEU A 44 -0.88 -16.08 -6.74
CA LEU A 44 -0.51 -15.44 -7.99
C LEU A 44 -0.05 -16.47 -9.01
N LEU A 45 -0.62 -16.40 -10.22
CA LEU A 45 -0.17 -17.14 -11.38
C LEU A 45 -0.13 -16.18 -12.59
N PRO A 46 1.01 -16.04 -13.27
CA PRO A 46 1.09 -15.17 -14.44
C PRO A 46 0.23 -15.73 -15.57
N ASN A 47 -0.39 -14.85 -16.34
CA ASN A 47 -1.24 -15.25 -17.46
C ASN A 47 -0.46 -16.10 -18.47
N GLY A 48 -1.09 -17.16 -18.97
CA GLY A 48 -0.45 -18.11 -19.88
C GLY A 48 0.62 -19.01 -19.24
N ALA A 49 0.70 -19.08 -17.91
CA ALA A 49 1.51 -20.09 -17.23
C ALA A 49 1.09 -21.51 -17.68
N PRO A 50 2.06 -22.41 -17.94
CA PRO A 50 1.78 -23.82 -18.21
C PRO A 50 0.99 -24.49 -17.06
N ASP A 51 0.19 -25.51 -17.39
CA ASP A 51 -0.68 -26.23 -16.45
C ASP A 51 0.07 -26.90 -15.27
N ASP A 52 1.39 -27.12 -15.41
CA ASP A 52 2.24 -27.71 -14.38
C ASP A 52 2.88 -26.67 -13.44
N VAL A 53 2.70 -25.37 -13.71
CA VAL A 53 3.17 -24.30 -12.82
C VAL A 53 2.20 -24.16 -11.65
N VAL A 54 2.73 -24.39 -10.45
CA VAL A 54 1.99 -24.16 -9.20
C VAL A 54 1.95 -22.65 -8.92
N PRO A 55 0.76 -22.07 -8.65
CA PRO A 55 0.66 -20.67 -8.26
C PRO A 55 1.56 -20.35 -7.08
N GLN A 56 2.14 -19.15 -7.08
CA GLN A 56 2.84 -18.66 -5.91
C GLN A 56 1.80 -18.38 -4.82
N TYR A 57 1.67 -19.34 -3.90
CA TYR A 57 0.75 -19.27 -2.79
C TYR A 57 1.42 -18.64 -1.58
N PHE A 58 0.81 -17.58 -1.06
CA PHE A 58 1.26 -16.86 0.13
C PHE A 58 0.37 -17.13 1.36
N GLY A 59 -0.45 -18.18 1.33
CA GLY A 59 -1.39 -18.44 2.42
C GLY A 59 -0.70 -18.89 3.71
N LEU A 60 -0.89 -18.04 4.72
CA LEU A 60 -0.57 -18.12 6.17
C LEU A 60 0.83 -17.59 6.59
N PRO A 61 0.92 -16.54 7.46
CA PRO A 61 -0.11 -15.65 8.01
C PRO A 61 0.07 -14.18 7.58
N PHE A 62 -0.79 -13.69 6.69
CA PHE A 62 -1.00 -12.24 6.57
C PHE A 62 -2.12 -11.83 7.52
N SER A 63 -1.75 -11.20 8.63
CA SER A 63 -2.70 -10.64 9.59
C SER A 63 -3.36 -9.34 9.10
N HIS A 64 -2.83 -8.73 8.04
CA HIS A 64 -3.28 -7.45 7.50
C HIS A 64 -3.35 -7.49 5.97
N THR A 65 -4.37 -6.86 5.40
CA THR A 65 -4.53 -6.67 3.94
C THR A 65 -3.30 -6.00 3.33
N SER A 66 -2.70 -5.05 4.03
CA SER A 66 -1.47 -4.38 3.59
C SER A 66 -0.32 -5.36 3.29
N SER A 67 -0.23 -6.48 4.02
CA SER A 67 0.77 -7.52 3.76
C SER A 67 0.55 -8.23 2.44
N VAL A 68 -0.72 -8.38 2.00
CA VAL A 68 -1.07 -8.89 0.67
C VAL A 68 -0.54 -7.95 -0.42
N VAL A 69 -0.71 -6.64 -0.25
CA VAL A 69 -0.20 -5.62 -1.19
C VAL A 69 1.30 -5.71 -1.34
N ALA A 70 2.02 -5.82 -0.23
CA ALA A 70 3.47 -5.93 -0.24
C ALA A 70 3.96 -7.24 -0.85
N ALA A 71 3.28 -8.36 -0.61
CA ALA A 71 3.58 -9.64 -1.26
C ALA A 71 3.36 -9.55 -2.78
N ALA A 72 2.24 -8.99 -3.22
CA ALA A 72 1.93 -8.78 -4.63
C ALA A 72 2.97 -7.87 -5.30
N ALA A 73 3.41 -6.78 -4.66
CA ALA A 73 4.41 -5.88 -5.19
C ALA A 73 5.76 -6.57 -5.39
N ARG A 74 6.18 -7.42 -4.44
CA ARG A 74 7.43 -8.19 -4.52
C ARG A 74 7.39 -9.22 -5.66
N ALA A 75 6.26 -9.90 -5.83
CA ALA A 75 6.09 -10.94 -6.86
C ALA A 75 5.96 -10.36 -8.27
N THR A 76 5.12 -9.33 -8.44
CA THR A 76 4.70 -8.84 -9.77
C THR A 76 5.52 -7.67 -10.27
N ARG A 77 6.22 -6.96 -9.37
CA ARG A 77 6.88 -5.67 -9.65
C ARG A 77 5.93 -4.59 -10.17
N ALA A 78 4.61 -4.73 -9.98
CA ALA A 78 3.64 -3.70 -10.29
C ALA A 78 3.70 -2.55 -9.27
N ASP A 79 3.23 -1.37 -9.69
CA ASP A 79 3.20 -0.21 -8.80
C ASP A 79 2.11 -0.39 -7.72
N PRO A 80 2.29 0.21 -6.53
CA PRO A 80 1.35 0.05 -5.43
C PRO A 80 -0.09 0.42 -5.79
N LEU A 81 -0.30 1.44 -6.63
CA LEU A 81 -1.64 1.90 -6.98
C LEU A 81 -2.35 0.86 -7.85
N SER A 82 -1.68 0.33 -8.87
CA SER A 82 -2.23 -0.74 -9.72
C SER A 82 -2.60 -1.98 -8.90
N ILE A 83 -1.78 -2.35 -7.91
CA ILE A 83 -2.07 -3.48 -7.02
C ILE A 83 -3.30 -3.19 -6.15
N CYS A 84 -3.37 -2.03 -5.50
CA CYS A 84 -4.50 -1.70 -4.64
C CYS A 84 -5.82 -1.58 -5.43
N LYS A 85 -5.75 -1.18 -6.70
CA LYS A 85 -6.88 -1.23 -7.65
C LYS A 85 -7.28 -2.67 -7.95
N ALA A 86 -6.32 -3.51 -8.30
CA ALA A 86 -6.53 -4.91 -8.65
C ALA A 86 -7.03 -5.78 -7.49
N LEU A 87 -6.80 -5.35 -6.25
CA LEU A 87 -7.31 -5.97 -5.04
C LEU A 87 -8.54 -5.25 -4.48
N GLU A 88 -9.00 -4.15 -5.09
CA GLU A 88 -10.18 -3.40 -4.62
C GLU A 88 -10.13 -2.96 -3.14
N ILE A 89 -8.98 -2.44 -2.69
CA ILE A 89 -8.74 -2.07 -1.26
C ILE A 89 -8.48 -0.58 -1.03
N LEU A 90 -8.55 0.26 -2.07
CA LEU A 90 -8.30 1.69 -1.88
C LEU A 90 -9.42 2.33 -1.03
N PRO A 91 -9.09 3.21 -0.08
CA PRO A 91 -10.09 3.98 0.64
C PRO A 91 -10.98 4.79 -0.31
N PRO A 92 -12.23 5.05 0.10
CA PRO A 92 -13.11 5.92 -0.66
C PRO A 92 -12.45 7.29 -0.89
N PRO A 93 -12.82 7.99 -1.98
CA PRO A 93 -12.34 9.34 -2.24
C PRO A 93 -12.57 10.25 -1.05
N GLY A 94 -11.64 11.17 -0.83
CA GLY A 94 -11.66 12.07 0.30
C GLY A 94 -10.77 13.27 0.06
N PRO A 95 -10.78 14.24 0.98
CA PRO A 95 -10.00 15.46 0.82
C PRO A 95 -8.50 15.16 0.82
N LEU A 96 -7.76 15.90 0.01
CA LEU A 96 -6.30 15.98 0.12
C LEU A 96 -5.93 16.87 1.31
N PRO A 97 -4.82 16.61 1.99
CA PRO A 97 -4.35 17.52 3.02
C PRO A 97 -3.91 18.85 2.39
N SER A 98 -4.26 19.94 3.05
CA SER A 98 -3.73 21.26 2.71
C SER A 98 -2.22 21.31 2.97
N GLU A 99 -1.53 22.21 2.27
CA GLU A 99 -0.08 22.39 2.46
C GLU A 99 0.26 22.82 3.89
N SER A 100 -0.58 23.62 4.53
CA SER A 100 -0.39 24.05 5.93
C SER A 100 -0.50 22.88 6.91
N GLN A 101 -1.39 21.93 6.67
CA GLN A 101 -1.48 20.69 7.45
C GLN A 101 -0.19 19.87 7.31
N VAL A 102 0.30 19.66 6.07
CA VAL A 102 1.55 18.91 5.84
C VAL A 102 2.76 19.65 6.43
N ALA A 103 2.82 20.98 6.31
CA ALA A 103 3.89 21.78 6.90
C ALA A 103 3.90 21.69 8.44
N THR A 104 2.73 21.65 9.08
CA THR A 104 2.62 21.47 10.53
C THR A 104 3.16 20.11 10.98
N LEU A 105 2.85 19.05 10.23
CA LEU A 105 3.41 17.71 10.48
C LEU A 105 4.93 17.70 10.31
N GLN A 106 5.44 18.36 9.25
CA GLN A 106 6.86 18.46 8.99
C GLN A 106 7.61 19.24 10.08
N MET A 107 7.03 20.32 10.62
CA MET A 107 7.63 21.05 11.75
C MET A 107 7.76 20.16 12.99
N ARG A 108 6.69 19.42 13.35
CA ARG A 108 6.73 18.48 14.48
C ARG A 108 7.77 17.37 14.29
N ALA A 109 7.90 16.84 13.08
CA ALA A 109 8.92 15.85 12.76
C ALA A 109 10.34 16.38 13.00
N ARG A 110 10.60 17.66 12.68
CA ARG A 110 11.90 18.31 12.91
C ARG A 110 12.21 18.52 14.39
N GLU A 111 11.20 18.73 15.23
CA GLU A 111 11.36 18.86 16.69
C GLU A 111 11.86 17.56 17.33
N LEU A 112 11.62 16.40 16.72
CA LEU A 112 12.12 15.10 17.17
C LEU A 112 13.61 14.89 16.91
N GLY A 113 14.27 15.76 16.13
CA GLY A 113 15.69 15.68 15.80
C GLY A 113 16.02 14.78 14.59
N ALA A 114 17.27 14.33 14.51
CA ALA A 114 17.85 13.69 13.31
C ALA A 114 17.78 12.14 13.29
N GLY A 115 16.76 11.54 13.90
CA GLY A 115 16.60 10.08 13.93
C GLY A 115 15.94 9.50 12.68
N GLU A 116 16.09 8.18 12.45
CA GLU A 116 15.48 7.47 11.31
C GLU A 116 13.96 7.64 11.23
N TYR A 117 13.30 7.63 12.40
CA TYR A 117 11.86 7.87 12.52
C TYR A 117 11.46 9.24 11.97
N ALA A 118 12.13 10.30 12.43
CA ALA A 118 11.93 11.66 11.94
C ALA A 118 12.32 11.79 10.46
N GLY A 119 13.33 11.04 10.01
CA GLY A 119 13.70 10.92 8.60
C GLY A 119 12.55 10.38 7.73
N GLY A 120 11.87 9.33 8.19
CA GLY A 120 10.68 8.79 7.54
C GLY A 120 9.53 9.78 7.47
N GLN A 121 9.24 10.45 8.59
CA GLN A 121 8.20 11.48 8.63
C GLN A 121 8.49 12.64 7.66
N ASN A 122 9.74 13.13 7.63
CA ASN A 122 10.15 14.21 6.74
C ASN A 122 10.05 13.80 5.27
N ALA A 123 10.50 12.59 4.93
CA ALA A 123 10.43 12.07 3.56
C ALA A 123 8.97 11.97 3.07
N ALA A 124 8.07 11.49 3.92
CA ALA A 124 6.64 11.45 3.59
C ALA A 124 6.07 12.86 3.38
N CYS A 125 6.42 13.83 4.23
CA CYS A 125 5.99 15.22 4.07
C CYS A 125 6.52 15.87 2.80
N ASP A 126 7.81 15.67 2.48
CA ASP A 126 8.41 16.22 1.26
C ASP A 126 7.76 15.63 0.00
N TRP A 127 7.47 14.34 0.00
CA TRP A 127 6.73 13.70 -1.10
C TRP A 127 5.29 14.22 -1.22
N LEU A 128 4.55 14.37 -0.11
CA LEU A 128 3.20 14.94 -0.09
C LEU A 128 3.15 16.40 -0.60
N LEU A 129 4.24 17.13 -0.47
CA LEU A 129 4.42 18.50 -0.98
C LEU A 129 4.96 18.53 -2.41
N GLY A 130 5.15 17.37 -3.07
CA GLY A 130 5.69 17.28 -4.43
C GLY A 130 7.17 17.62 -4.55
N ARG A 131 7.92 17.63 -3.43
CA ARG A 131 9.34 17.98 -3.37
C ARG A 131 10.27 16.78 -3.52
N SER A 132 9.71 15.57 -3.43
CA SER A 132 10.43 14.31 -3.66
C SER A 132 9.85 13.60 -4.88
N SER A 133 10.74 13.07 -5.72
CA SER A 133 10.41 12.16 -6.81
C SER A 133 10.53 10.69 -6.42
N ILE A 134 10.67 10.39 -5.12
CA ILE A 134 10.73 9.02 -4.59
C ILE A 134 9.57 8.84 -3.63
N CYS A 135 8.76 7.81 -3.87
CA CYS A 135 7.69 7.40 -2.99
C CYS A 135 8.27 6.84 -1.68
N PRO A 136 7.84 7.34 -0.50
CA PRO A 136 8.54 7.10 0.77
C PRO A 136 8.43 5.67 1.32
N GLY A 137 7.37 4.94 1.00
CA GLY A 137 7.12 3.56 1.40
C GLY A 137 7.66 2.52 0.41
N SER A 138 7.29 2.63 -0.86
CA SER A 138 7.66 1.69 -1.91
C SER A 138 9.05 1.94 -2.48
N GLY A 139 9.58 3.16 -2.35
CA GLY A 139 10.83 3.57 -3.00
C GLY A 139 10.73 3.70 -4.51
N TRP A 140 9.52 3.64 -5.07
CA TRP A 140 9.28 3.83 -6.50
C TRP A 140 9.55 5.26 -6.91
N ASN A 141 9.90 5.44 -8.18
CA ASN A 141 10.09 6.76 -8.72
C ASN A 141 8.74 7.40 -9.08
N TRP A 142 8.49 8.55 -8.49
CA TRP A 142 7.36 9.45 -8.71
C TRP A 142 7.76 10.61 -9.62
N TYR A 143 7.78 10.37 -10.92
CA TYR A 143 8.35 11.31 -11.89
C TYR A 143 7.42 12.47 -12.31
N THR A 144 6.22 12.58 -11.74
CA THR A 144 5.26 13.62 -12.15
C THR A 144 5.66 15.02 -11.68
N GLY A 145 6.49 15.12 -10.62
CA GLY A 145 6.81 16.40 -9.97
C GLY A 145 5.58 17.11 -9.37
N GLN A 146 4.44 16.43 -9.34
CA GLN A 146 3.18 16.92 -8.81
C GLN A 146 2.91 16.29 -7.45
N ARG A 147 2.11 16.97 -6.63
CA ARG A 147 1.62 16.40 -5.38
C ARG A 147 0.83 15.12 -5.70
N PRO A 148 1.07 14.01 -4.98
CA PRO A 148 0.32 12.78 -5.20
C PRO A 148 -1.16 13.01 -4.84
N ASP A 149 -2.05 12.38 -5.60
CA ASP A 149 -3.47 12.36 -5.25
C ASP A 149 -3.73 11.38 -4.08
N ARG A 150 -4.98 11.33 -3.62
CA ARG A 150 -5.34 10.54 -2.43
C ARG A 150 -5.21 9.04 -2.68
N ALA A 151 -5.48 8.58 -3.90
CA ALA A 151 -5.39 7.16 -4.24
C ALA A 151 -3.93 6.70 -4.21
N ILE A 152 -3.01 7.52 -4.74
CA ILE A 152 -1.57 7.27 -4.70
C ILE A 152 -1.06 7.29 -3.25
N ILE A 153 -1.48 8.27 -2.45
CA ILE A 153 -1.12 8.35 -1.03
C ILE A 153 -1.60 7.10 -0.28
N ALA A 154 -2.81 6.63 -0.55
CA ALA A 154 -3.37 5.45 0.11
C ALA A 154 -2.68 4.16 -0.31
N ALA A 155 -2.40 3.99 -1.60
CA ALA A 155 -1.63 2.86 -2.10
C ALA A 155 -0.24 2.82 -1.48
N GLU A 156 0.40 3.99 -1.37
CA GLU A 156 1.72 4.13 -0.75
C GLU A 156 1.68 3.85 0.77
N ALA A 157 0.59 4.21 1.43
CA ALA A 157 0.36 3.83 2.81
C ALA A 157 0.17 2.31 2.94
N GLU A 158 -0.58 1.66 2.05
CA GLU A 158 -0.79 0.19 2.09
C GLU A 158 0.54 -0.56 1.95
N ILE A 159 1.34 -0.23 0.93
CA ILE A 159 2.63 -0.89 0.72
C ILE A 159 3.59 -0.64 1.88
N ASN A 160 3.63 0.56 2.46
CA ASN A 160 4.49 0.86 3.60
C ASN A 160 4.09 0.05 4.85
N THR A 161 2.80 0.05 5.19
CA THR A 161 2.26 -0.75 6.30
C THR A 161 2.53 -2.24 6.06
N GLY A 162 2.31 -2.73 4.85
CA GLY A 162 2.56 -4.12 4.47
C GLY A 162 4.00 -4.55 4.67
N GLU A 163 4.95 -3.70 4.27
CA GLU A 163 6.38 -3.96 4.46
C GLU A 163 6.79 -4.03 5.94
N ILE A 164 6.15 -3.23 6.83
CA ILE A 164 6.37 -3.30 8.28
C ILE A 164 5.92 -4.66 8.85
N TYR A 165 4.77 -5.17 8.39
CA TYR A 165 4.23 -6.43 8.90
C TYR A 165 4.86 -7.66 8.25
N LEU A 166 5.32 -7.57 6.99
CA LEU A 166 6.00 -8.68 6.31
C LEU A 166 7.42 -8.91 6.80
N ASP A 167 8.16 -7.84 7.13
CA ASP A 167 9.53 -7.93 7.63
C ASP A 167 9.74 -6.99 8.82
N PRO A 168 9.23 -7.37 10.01
CA PRO A 168 9.35 -6.55 11.22
C PRO A 168 10.80 -6.43 11.72
N THR A 169 11.72 -7.23 11.18
CA THR A 169 13.15 -7.19 11.50
C THR A 169 13.96 -6.32 10.55
N SER A 170 13.31 -5.72 9.56
CA SER A 170 13.98 -4.87 8.57
C SER A 170 14.75 -3.74 9.25
N PRO A 171 16.02 -3.47 8.86
CA PRO A 171 16.75 -2.31 9.34
C PRO A 171 16.04 -0.97 9.02
N ARG A 172 15.09 -0.97 8.07
CA ARG A 172 14.29 0.20 7.72
C ARG A 172 13.00 0.33 8.53
N GLU A 173 12.73 -0.56 9.47
CA GLU A 173 11.45 -0.58 10.20
C GLU A 173 11.15 0.74 10.90
N VAL A 174 12.13 1.32 11.59
CA VAL A 174 11.97 2.60 12.32
C VAL A 174 11.65 3.75 11.37
N TYR A 175 12.35 3.81 10.23
CA TYR A 175 12.06 4.77 9.16
C TYR A 175 10.64 4.57 8.61
N ARG A 176 10.25 3.33 8.31
CA ARG A 176 8.93 3.00 7.78
C ARG A 176 7.82 3.36 8.75
N ARG A 177 7.99 3.19 10.06
CA ARG A 177 7.01 3.65 11.06
C ARG A 177 6.81 5.16 11.04
N GLY A 178 7.88 5.93 10.81
CA GLY A 178 7.76 7.37 10.62
C GLY A 178 6.97 7.74 9.36
N VAL A 179 7.21 7.04 8.25
CA VAL A 179 6.39 7.17 7.03
C VAL A 179 4.92 6.81 7.30
N ASP A 180 4.71 5.67 7.97
CA ASP A 180 3.39 5.10 8.26
C ASP A 180 2.52 6.06 9.07
N GLU A 181 3.10 6.69 10.09
CA GLU A 181 2.40 7.67 10.91
C GLU A 181 1.89 8.85 10.07
N ILE A 182 2.74 9.41 9.20
CA ILE A 182 2.36 10.55 8.38
C ILE A 182 1.29 10.15 7.37
N LEU A 183 1.52 9.11 6.58
CA LEU A 183 0.57 8.70 5.55
C LEU A 183 -0.75 8.23 6.16
N GLY A 184 -0.69 7.45 7.24
CA GLY A 184 -1.86 6.96 7.96
C GLY A 184 -2.74 8.08 8.54
N ARG A 185 -2.14 9.17 9.05
CA ARG A 185 -2.89 10.38 9.47
C ARG A 185 -3.62 11.04 8.29
N ILE A 186 -3.04 11.04 7.08
CA ILE A 186 -3.66 11.64 5.89
C ILE A 186 -4.83 10.80 5.36
N VAL A 187 -4.66 9.48 5.36
CA VAL A 187 -5.68 8.54 4.87
C VAL A 187 -6.71 8.18 5.94
N ALA A 188 -6.61 8.77 7.13
CA ALA A 188 -7.47 8.52 8.29
C ALA A 188 -7.48 7.05 8.76
N ARG A 189 -6.33 6.36 8.69
CA ARG A 189 -6.13 5.03 9.28
C ARG A 189 -6.00 5.07 10.81
N PHE A 190 -5.61 6.22 11.35
CA PHE A 190 -5.50 6.46 12.79
C PHE A 190 -6.51 7.54 13.17
N ASN A 191 -7.64 7.13 13.77
CA ASN A 191 -8.54 8.00 14.52
C ASN A 191 -8.19 7.92 16.01
#